data_AF-A0A7W9FGD1-F1
#
_entry.id   AF-A0A7W9FGD1-F1
#
_cell.length_a   1.000
_cell.length_b   1.000
_cell.length_c   1.000
_cell.angle_alpha   90.00
_cell.angle_beta   90.00
_cell.angle_gamma   90.00
#
_symmetry.space_group_name_H-M   'P 1'
#
loop_
_entity.id
_entity.type
_entity.pdbx_description
1 polymer ?
#
loop_
_entity_poly.entity_id
_entity_poly.type
_entity_poly.pdbx_seq_one_letter_code
_entity_poly.pdbx_strand_id
1 'polypeptide(L)'
;MALFALLFSKGLSGPAQAIFGGYLVFWFAFAVKQWPTSRIRHDISYGLYLYGWVVGSILIWMNPAGNPWIIGFLTLAGSVACGYLSWVLVEGPAMDRAKKWLANRQERLALKLA
;
A
#
# COMPACT_ATOMS: atom_id res chain seq x y z
N MET A 1 7.38 26.35 2.12
CA MET A 1 8.62 26.86 1.48
C MET A 1 9.87 26.37 2.21
N ALA A 2 10.01 26.56 3.52
CA ALA A 2 11.19 26.09 4.27
C ALA A 2 11.46 24.57 4.18
N LEU A 3 10.44 23.72 4.39
CA LEU A 3 10.58 22.25 4.29
C LEU A 3 10.99 21.78 2.88
N PHE A 4 10.51 22.46 1.84
CA PHE A 4 10.87 22.14 0.45
C PHE A 4 12.34 22.46 0.16
N ALA A 5 12.86 23.58 0.70
CA ALA A 5 14.27 23.93 0.55
C ALA A 5 15.21 22.94 1.27
N LEU A 6 14.77 22.39 2.41
CA LEU A 6 15.55 21.41 3.19
C LEU A 6 15.74 20.06 2.48
N LEU A 7 14.88 19.72 1.51
CA LEU A 7 15.03 18.52 0.67
C LEU A 7 16.36 18.49 -0.10
N PHE A 8 16.92 19.66 -0.41
CA PHE A 8 18.17 19.80 -1.19
C PHE A 8 19.43 19.91 -0.33
N SER A 9 19.29 19.89 1.00
CA SER A 9 20.44 19.94 1.91
C SER A 9 20.96 18.52 2.21
N LYS A 10 22.27 18.28 2.04
CA LYS A 10 22.88 16.94 2.22
C LYS A 10 22.64 16.33 3.60
N GLY A 11 22.51 17.15 4.65
CA GLY A 11 22.36 16.66 6.03
C GLY A 11 20.91 16.53 6.50
N LEU A 12 19.96 17.28 5.94
CA LEU A 12 18.56 17.31 6.41
C LEU A 12 17.56 16.75 5.39
N SER A 13 18.02 16.29 4.22
CA SER A 13 17.15 15.75 3.17
C SER A 13 16.29 14.57 3.65
N GLY A 14 16.84 13.66 4.45
CA GLY A 14 16.12 12.50 4.99
C GLY A 14 14.94 12.90 5.90
N PRO A 15 15.19 13.62 7.02
CA PRO A 15 14.11 14.12 7.88
C PRO A 15 13.13 15.04 7.13
N ALA A 16 13.62 15.88 6.22
CA ALA A 16 12.77 16.76 5.42
C ALA A 16 11.85 15.96 4.50
N GLN A 17 12.34 14.89 3.85
CA GLN A 17 11.49 14.00 3.04
C GLN A 17 10.43 13.30 3.90
N ALA A 18 10.78 12.80 5.08
CA ALA A 18 9.83 12.13 5.96
C ALA A 18 8.70 13.08 6.40
N ILE A 19 9.05 14.30 6.84
CA ILE A 19 8.08 15.28 7.33
C ILE A 19 7.25 15.85 6.18
N PHE A 20 7.91 16.32 5.12
CA PHE A 20 7.23 16.94 3.99
C PHE A 20 6.39 15.92 3.20
N GLY A 21 6.95 14.74 2.94
CA GLY A 21 6.25 13.65 2.26
C GLY A 21 5.07 13.14 3.08
N GLY A 22 5.25 12.93 4.39
CA GLY A 22 4.16 12.56 5.29
C GLY A 22 3.04 13.60 5.32
N TYR A 23 3.39 14.89 5.44
CA TYR A 23 2.41 15.96 5.38
C TYR A 23 1.67 16.00 4.03
N LEU A 24 2.37 15.81 2.91
CA LEU A 24 1.76 15.74 1.58
C LEU A 24 0.75 14.60 1.47
N VAL A 25 1.06 13.42 2.01
CA VAL A 25 0.14 12.27 2.02
C VAL A 25 -1.12 12.60 2.84
N PHE A 26 -0.98 13.16 4.03
CA PHE A 26 -2.14 13.55 4.84
C PHE A 26 -2.95 14.68 4.22
N TRP A 27 -2.27 15.69 3.68
CA TRP A 27 -2.92 16.76 2.95
C TRP A 27 -3.73 16.20 1.77
N PHE A 28 -3.16 15.27 0.99
CA PHE A 28 -3.89 14.61 -0.08
C PHE A 28 -5.08 13.80 0.44
N ALA A 29 -4.91 13.06 1.53
CA ALA A 29 -5.96 12.25 2.13
C ALA A 29 -7.17 13.08 2.60
N PHE A 30 -6.95 14.28 3.16
CA PHE A 30 -8.01 15.11 3.73
C PHE A 30 -8.51 16.24 2.82
N ALA A 31 -7.65 16.83 2.00
CA ALA A 31 -8.00 17.99 1.18
C ALA A 31 -8.54 17.59 -0.20
N VAL A 32 -8.21 16.40 -0.71
CA VAL A 32 -8.68 15.93 -2.02
C VAL A 32 -9.97 15.14 -1.86
N LYS A 33 -11.00 15.52 -2.63
CA LYS A 33 -12.27 14.80 -2.68
C LYS A 33 -12.02 13.36 -3.09
N GLN A 34 -12.26 12.44 -2.17
CA GLN A 34 -12.03 11.02 -2.43
C GLN A 34 -13.08 10.48 -3.41
N TRP A 35 -12.61 9.67 -4.37
CA TRP A 35 -13.50 8.93 -5.26
C TRP A 35 -14.28 7.89 -4.45
N PRO A 36 -15.56 7.62 -4.75
CA PRO A 36 -16.31 6.58 -4.06
C PRO A 36 -15.60 5.22 -4.19
N THR A 37 -15.02 4.77 -3.07
CA THR A 37 -14.25 3.53 -2.94
C THR A 37 -15.12 2.28 -3.08
N SER A 38 -16.46 2.43 -3.07
CA SER A 38 -17.43 1.37 -3.28
C SER A 38 -17.32 0.66 -4.64
N ARG A 39 -16.51 1.16 -5.57
CA ARG A 39 -16.23 0.54 -6.88
C ARG A 39 -14.92 -0.23 -6.95
N ILE A 40 -14.11 -0.26 -5.89
CA ILE A 40 -12.83 -0.99 -5.91
C ILE A 40 -13.12 -2.49 -5.75
N ARG A 41 -13.10 -3.21 -6.88
CA ARG A 41 -13.37 -4.65 -6.94
C ARG A 41 -12.18 -5.51 -6.50
N HIS A 42 -10.97 -4.96 -6.57
CA HIS A 42 -9.72 -5.60 -6.23
C HIS A 42 -8.98 -4.74 -5.21
N ASP A 43 -8.97 -5.16 -3.95
CA ASP A 43 -8.28 -4.44 -2.89
C ASP A 43 -6.81 -4.82 -2.85
N ILE A 44 -6.04 -4.26 -3.80
CA ILE A 44 -4.59 -4.49 -3.85
C ILE A 44 -3.82 -3.64 -2.82
N SER A 45 -4.52 -2.85 -1.99
CA SER A 45 -3.87 -1.91 -1.08
C SER A 45 -2.98 -2.62 -0.07
N TYR A 46 -3.43 -3.78 0.43
CA TYR A 46 -2.67 -4.61 1.35
C TYR A 46 -1.41 -5.18 0.68
N GLY A 47 -1.55 -5.74 -0.52
CA GLY A 47 -0.41 -6.22 -1.31
C GLY A 47 0.60 -5.10 -1.61
N LEU A 48 0.13 -3.91 -1.97
CA LEU A 48 0.99 -2.76 -2.26
C LEU A 48 1.82 -2.33 -1.04
N TYR A 49 1.21 -2.33 0.15
CA TYR A 49 1.90 -2.07 1.43
C TYR A 49 2.99 -3.11 1.70
N LEU A 50 2.68 -4.39 1.46
CA LEU A 50 3.60 -5.49 1.76
C LEU A 50 4.79 -5.54 0.79
N TYR A 51 4.54 -5.38 -0.51
CA TYR A 51 5.59 -5.48 -1.53
C TYR A 51 6.38 -4.18 -1.74
N GLY A 52 5.82 -3.02 -1.38
CA GLY A 52 6.51 -1.72 -1.49
C GLY A 52 7.92 -1.73 -0.91
N TRP A 53 8.04 -2.20 0.33
CA TRP A 53 9.32 -2.32 1.01
C TRP A 53 10.24 -3.37 0.39
N VAL A 54 9.70 -4.56 0.09
CA VAL A 54 10.50 -5.70 -0.40
C VAL A 54 11.08 -5.40 -1.78
N VAL A 55 10.24 -4.98 -2.72
CA VAL A 55 10.67 -4.65 -4.08
C VAL A 55 11.63 -3.47 -4.05
N GLY A 56 11.34 -2.43 -3.25
CA GLY A 56 12.24 -1.28 -3.09
C GLY A 56 13.61 -1.67 -2.55
N SER A 57 13.64 -2.49 -1.50
CA SER A 57 14.89 -2.94 -0.88
C SER A 57 15.74 -3.79 -1.84
N ILE A 58 15.10 -4.69 -2.61
CA ILE A 58 15.81 -5.51 -3.62
C ILE A 58 16.41 -4.62 -4.70
N LEU A 59 15.66 -3.64 -5.23
CA LEU A 59 16.14 -2.75 -6.28
C LEU A 59 17.29 -1.85 -5.80
N ILE A 60 17.20 -1.32 -4.58
CA ILE A 60 18.27 -0.53 -3.96
C ILE A 60 19.50 -1.40 -3.71
N TRP A 61 19.31 -2.64 -3.25
CA TRP A 61 20.41 -3.58 -3.02
C TRP A 61 21.13 -3.93 -4.33
N MET A 62 20.39 -4.13 -5.43
CA MET A 62 20.96 -4.42 -6.75
C MET A 62 21.68 -3.21 -7.37
N ASN A 63 21.21 -1.98 -7.10
CA ASN A 63 21.82 -0.76 -7.63
C ASN A 63 21.80 0.40 -6.61
N PRO A 64 22.73 0.41 -5.64
CA PRO A 64 22.74 1.41 -4.56
C PRO A 64 22.95 2.85 -5.03
N ALA A 65 23.64 3.02 -6.17
CA ALA A 65 23.89 4.33 -6.79
C ALA A 65 22.88 4.68 -7.89
N GLY A 66 21.81 3.89 -8.03
CA GLY A 66 20.78 4.09 -9.04
C GLY A 66 19.99 5.38 -8.85
N ASN A 67 19.44 5.90 -9.94
CA ASN A 67 18.59 7.08 -9.88
C ASN A 67 17.34 6.78 -9.04
N PRO A 68 17.08 7.54 -7.95
CA PRO A 68 15.98 7.27 -7.03
C PRO A 68 14.60 7.37 -7.68
N TRP A 69 14.44 8.16 -8.74
CA TRP A 69 13.18 8.25 -9.48
C TRP A 69 12.89 6.98 -10.29
N ILE A 70 13.93 6.40 -10.90
CA ILE A 70 13.81 5.15 -11.65
C ILE A 70 13.53 4.01 -10.68
N ILE A 71 14.27 3.95 -9.57
CA ILE A 71 14.05 2.93 -8.52
C ILE A 71 12.63 3.07 -7.98
N GLY A 72 12.17 4.27 -7.61
CA GLY A 72 10.81 4.49 -7.11
C GLY A 72 9.72 4.08 -8.09
N PHE A 73 9.88 4.37 -9.39
CA PHE A 73 8.93 3.94 -10.41
C PHE A 73 8.89 2.42 -10.57
N LEU A 74 10.05 1.75 -10.59
CA LEU A 74 10.16 0.30 -10.64
C LEU A 74 9.60 -0.37 -9.37
N THR A 75 9.83 0.24 -8.19
CA THR A 75 9.25 -0.20 -6.92
C THR A 75 7.73 -0.14 -7.00
N LEU A 76 7.16 0.97 -7.46
CA LEU A 76 5.71 1.11 -7.60
C LEU A 76 5.15 0.07 -8.57
N ALA A 77 5.72 -0.04 -9.77
CA ALA A 77 5.27 -0.97 -10.79
C ALA A 77 5.36 -2.44 -10.32
N GLY A 78 6.49 -2.83 -9.73
CA GLY A 78 6.70 -4.17 -9.19
C GLY A 78 5.76 -4.48 -8.02
N SER A 79 5.54 -3.52 -7.13
CA SER A 79 4.66 -3.72 -5.96
C SER A 79 3.19 -3.82 -6.36
N VAL A 80 2.74 -3.06 -7.36
CA VAL A 80 1.40 -3.19 -7.94
C VAL A 80 1.23 -4.57 -8.59
N ALA A 81 2.23 -5.02 -9.37
CA ALA A 81 2.17 -6.33 -10.02
C ALA A 81 2.10 -7.48 -8.98
N CYS A 82 2.98 -7.46 -7.98
CA CYS A 82 2.98 -8.45 -6.90
C CYS A 82 1.70 -8.37 -6.06
N GLY A 83 1.22 -7.17 -5.73
CA GLY A 83 -0.01 -6.98 -4.96
C GLY A 83 -1.25 -7.47 -5.70
N TYR A 84 -1.33 -7.24 -7.01
CA TYR A 84 -2.40 -7.77 -7.85
C TYR A 84 -2.35 -9.30 -7.93
N LEU A 85 -1.17 -9.89 -8.10
CA LEU A 85 -1.01 -11.35 -8.08
C LEU A 85 -1.41 -11.94 -6.73
N SER A 86 -1.05 -11.30 -5.61
CA SER A 86 -1.49 -11.68 -4.27
C SER A 86 -3.02 -11.66 -4.15
N TRP A 87 -3.67 -10.60 -4.66
CA TRP A 87 -5.12 -10.51 -4.62
C TRP A 87 -5.80 -11.65 -5.37
N VAL A 88 -5.36 -11.92 -6.60
CA VAL A 88 -5.98 -12.93 -7.47
C VAL A 88 -5.73 -14.35 -6.94
N LEU A 89 -4.53 -14.62 -6.44
CA LEU A 89 -4.12 -15.98 -6.06
C LEU A 89 -4.44 -16.33 -4.59
N VAL A 90 -4.42 -15.33 -3.70
CA VAL A 90 -4.45 -15.56 -2.24
C VAL A 90 -5.61 -14.81 -1.58
N GLU A 91 -5.60 -13.47 -1.61
CA GLU A 91 -6.49 -12.67 -0.75
C GLU A 91 -7.96 -12.79 -1.15
N GLY A 92 -8.29 -12.62 -2.44
CA GLY A 92 -9.66 -12.77 -2.94
C GLY A 92 -10.25 -14.15 -2.61
N PRO A 93 -9.58 -15.26 -2.98
CA PRO A 93 -10.04 -16.61 -2.65
C PRO A 93 -10.12 -16.89 -1.14
N ALA A 94 -9.22 -16.32 -0.32
CA ALA A 94 -9.25 -16.47 1.12
C ALA A 94 -10.44 -15.72 1.75
N MET A 95 -10.68 -14.48 1.33
CA MET A 95 -11.80 -13.66 1.81
C MET A 95 -13.14 -14.29 1.47
N ASP A 96 -13.31 -14.81 0.25
CA ASP A 96 -14.55 -15.47 -0.16
C ASP A 96 -14.83 -16.75 0.66
N ARG A 97 -13.78 -17.52 0.97
CA ARG A 97 -13.88 -18.68 1.87
C ARG A 97 -14.22 -18.25 3.30
N ALA A 98 -13.58 -17.20 3.80
CA ALA A 98 -13.84 -16.67 5.14
C ALA A 98 -15.28 -16.16 5.30
N LYS A 99 -15.82 -15.44 4.30
CA LYS A 99 -17.22 -14.98 4.30
C LYS A 99 -18.21 -16.15 4.41
N LYS A 100 -18.00 -17.20 3.61
CA LYS A 100 -18.83 -18.43 3.66
C LYS A 100 -18.75 -19.11 5.03
N TRP A 101 -17.54 -19.22 5.58
CA TRP A 101 -17.33 -19.81 6.89
C TRP A 101 -18.04 -19.03 8.01
N LEU A 102 -17.96 -17.69 7.99
CA LEU A 102 -18.64 -16.83 8.96
C LEU A 102 -20.17 -16.93 8.86
N ALA A 103 -20.72 -16.96 7.65
CA ALA A 103 -22.17 -17.11 7.44
C ALA A 103 -22.69 -18.43 8.04
N ASN A 104 -22.01 -19.55 7.71
CA ASN A 104 -22.36 -20.87 8.23
C ASN A 104 -22.22 -20.94 9.76
N ARG A 105 -21.25 -20.22 10.34
CA ARG A 105 -21.05 -20.17 11.79
C ARG A 105 -22.18 -19.41 12.49
N GLN A 106 -22.65 -18.30 11.92
CA GLN A 106 -23.76 -17.52 12.48
C GLN A 106 -25.06 -18.32 12.47
N GLU A 107 -25.36 -19.01 11.36
CA GLU A 107 -26.54 -19.88 11.25
C GLU A 107 -26.53 -20.97 12.32
N ARG A 108 -25.38 -21.64 12.51
CA ARG A 108 -25.23 -22.67 13.56
C ARG A 108 -25.38 -22.13 14.98
N LEU A 109 -25.00 -20.88 15.23
CA LEU A 109 -25.16 -20.26 16.55
C LEU A 109 -26.62 -19.87 16.79
N ALA A 110 -27.30 -19.35 15.78
CA ALA A 110 -28.73 -19.03 15.86
C ALA A 110 -29.58 -20.27 16.17
N LEU A 111 -29.29 -21.41 15.53
CA LEU A 111 -29.96 -22.69 15.78
C LEU A 111 -29.74 -23.27 17.18
N LYS A 112 -28.65 -22.89 17.88
CA LYS A 112 -28.38 -23.36 19.26
C LYS A 112 -29.07 -22.51 20.33
N LEU A 113 -29.54 -21.33 19.96
CA LEU A 113 -30.17 -20.35 20.87
C LEU A 113 -31.70 -20.30 20.72
N ALA A 114 -32.25 -21.01 19.73
CA ALA A 114 -33.68 -21.23 19.51
C ALA A 114 -34.13 -22.56 20.15
#